data_AF-A0A8S8Y0W0-F1
#
_entry.id   AF-A0A8S8Y0W0-F1
#
_cell.length_a   1.000
_cell.length_b   1.000
_cell.length_c   1.000
_cell.angle_alpha   90.00
_cell.angle_beta   90.00
_cell.angle_gamma   90.00
#
_symmetry.space_group_name_H-M   'P 1'
#
loop_
_entity.id
_entity.type
_entity.pdbx_description
1 polymer ?
#
loop_
_entity_poly.entity_id
_entity_poly.type
_entity_poly.pdbx_seq_one_letter_code
_entity_poly.pdbx_strand_id
1 'polypeptide(L)'
;MTQRFAVETQGVVASIGCMSGYLMTEAPSTYIAPVPFMEVHGVLDTTVSYADNTAMTVYYFQNTVGFNKGAMQNLEYWADLNGCSGAAPEVITVNADYDIRGYSDCTSNAEVRLMSLFSSGHNPYLSGNPTNTQSTANLWDSGVPVRSGNDRRRIATSSTPEFVVK
;
A
#
# COMPACT_ATOMS: atom_id res chain seq x y z
N MET A 1 6.06 -8.72 4.90
CA MET A 1 5.48 -9.20 6.18
C MET A 1 4.15 -8.54 6.51
N THR A 2 4.03 -7.21 6.47
CA THR A 2 2.78 -6.50 6.79
C THR A 2 1.55 -7.02 6.05
N GLN A 3 1.69 -7.26 4.75
CA GLN A 3 0.60 -7.76 3.91
C GLN A 3 0.11 -9.14 4.34
N ARG A 4 1.04 -10.07 4.62
CA ARG A 4 0.70 -11.41 5.10
C ARG A 4 0.00 -11.38 6.45
N PHE A 5 0.51 -10.55 7.36
CA PHE A 5 -0.12 -10.34 8.65
C PHE A 5 -1.57 -9.83 8.49
N ALA A 6 -1.82 -8.89 7.58
CA ALA A 6 -3.17 -8.35 7.36
C ALA A 6 -4.17 -9.39 6.84
N VAL A 7 -3.78 -10.25 5.90
CA VAL A 7 -4.70 -11.28 5.39
C VAL A 7 -4.96 -12.39 6.41
N GLU A 8 -3.97 -12.71 7.26
CA GLU A 8 -4.11 -13.70 8.34
C GLU A 8 -4.87 -13.15 9.56
N THR A 9 -4.84 -11.84 9.80
CA THR A 9 -5.48 -11.17 10.94
C THR A 9 -6.59 -10.18 10.54
N GLN A 10 -7.18 -10.41 9.37
CA GLN A 10 -8.30 -9.63 8.84
C GLN A 10 -9.37 -9.34 9.91
N GLY A 11 -9.84 -8.09 9.96
CA GLY A 11 -10.78 -7.63 10.99
C GLY A 11 -10.17 -7.21 12.33
N VAL A 12 -8.86 -7.42 12.56
CA VAL A 12 -8.14 -6.89 13.73
C VAL A 12 -7.57 -5.49 13.46
N VAL A 13 -7.03 -5.28 12.27
CA VAL A 13 -6.41 -4.02 11.85
C VAL A 13 -7.42 -3.10 11.18
N ALA A 14 -7.31 -1.80 11.46
CA ALA A 14 -8.12 -0.79 10.82
C ALA A 14 -7.69 -0.50 9.37
N SER A 15 -6.38 -0.51 9.13
CA SER A 15 -5.72 -0.37 7.83
C SER A 15 -4.27 -0.82 7.96
N ILE A 16 -3.60 -1.06 6.84
CA ILE A 16 -2.18 -1.36 6.80
C ILE A 16 -1.43 -0.55 5.74
N GLY A 17 -0.16 -0.31 6.03
CA GLY A 17 0.79 0.34 5.14
C GLY A 17 2.04 -0.51 4.95
N CYS A 18 2.44 -0.76 3.71
CA CYS A 18 3.64 -1.53 3.37
C CYS A 18 4.65 -0.67 2.62
N MET A 19 5.93 -0.93 2.85
CA MET A 19 7.04 -0.22 2.22
C MET A 19 7.84 -1.22 1.39
N SER A 20 7.88 -1.02 0.07
CA SER A 20 8.65 -1.80 -0.89
C SER A 20 8.57 -3.33 -0.73
N GLY A 21 7.36 -3.89 -0.77
CA GLY A 21 7.20 -5.33 -0.55
C GLY A 21 5.78 -5.82 -0.72
N TYR A 22 5.64 -7.05 -1.22
CA TYR A 22 4.35 -7.67 -1.59
C TYR A 22 3.82 -8.63 -0.54
N LEU A 23 2.65 -9.20 -0.83
CA LEU A 23 2.10 -10.31 -0.07
C LEU A 23 2.99 -11.56 -0.18
N MET A 24 3.59 -11.78 -1.36
CA MET A 24 4.54 -12.88 -1.66
C MET A 24 3.96 -14.29 -1.45
N THR A 25 2.64 -14.38 -1.30
CA THR A 25 1.88 -15.62 -1.18
C THR A 25 0.43 -15.32 -1.58
N GLU A 26 -0.38 -16.36 -1.75
CA GLU A 26 -1.82 -16.17 -1.94
C GLU A 26 -2.47 -15.85 -0.58
N ALA A 27 -3.46 -14.96 -0.59
CA ALA A 27 -4.32 -14.78 0.57
C ALA A 27 -5.03 -16.11 0.91
N PRO A 28 -5.22 -16.42 2.20
CA PRO A 28 -5.95 -17.63 2.59
C PRO A 28 -7.39 -17.56 2.09
N SER A 29 -7.98 -18.70 1.74
CA SER A 29 -9.39 -18.78 1.31
C SER A 29 -10.39 -18.33 2.38
N THR A 30 -9.94 -18.16 3.62
CA THR A 30 -10.70 -17.59 4.73
C THR A 30 -10.73 -16.06 4.72
N TYR A 31 -10.16 -15.39 3.71
CA TYR A 31 -10.26 -13.94 3.51
C TYR A 31 -11.68 -13.49 3.14
N ILE A 32 -12.34 -12.84 4.09
CA ILE A 32 -13.74 -12.37 4.01
C ILE A 32 -13.93 -10.94 4.52
N ALA A 33 -12.97 -10.38 5.28
CA ALA A 33 -13.05 -9.04 5.84
C ALA A 33 -12.08 -8.09 5.13
N PRO A 34 -12.56 -7.16 4.28
CA PRO A 34 -11.72 -6.23 3.55
C PRO A 34 -10.84 -5.39 4.47
N VAL A 35 -9.56 -5.28 4.14
CA VAL A 35 -8.57 -4.50 4.89
C VAL A 35 -8.10 -3.33 4.03
N PRO A 36 -8.34 -2.08 4.45
CA PRO A 36 -7.82 -0.92 3.76
C PRO A 36 -6.29 -0.96 3.70
N PHE A 37 -5.71 -0.69 2.53
CA PHE A 37 -4.31 -0.95 2.21
C PHE A 37 -3.64 0.23 1.50
N MET A 38 -2.38 0.50 1.84
CA MET A 38 -1.49 1.30 1.00
C MET A 38 -0.08 0.73 0.90
N GLU A 39 0.45 0.65 -0.31
CA GLU A 39 1.86 0.38 -0.58
C GLU A 39 2.60 1.67 -0.93
N VAL A 40 3.82 1.82 -0.44
CA VAL A 40 4.77 2.82 -0.92
C VAL A 40 5.90 2.08 -1.60
N HIS A 41 6.20 2.44 -2.84
CA HIS A 41 7.19 1.72 -3.63
C HIS A 41 8.07 2.67 -4.44
N GLY A 42 9.36 2.37 -4.52
CA GLY A 42 10.28 3.06 -5.41
C GLY A 42 10.17 2.56 -6.84
N VAL A 43 9.99 3.46 -7.82
CA VAL A 43 9.92 3.07 -9.24
C VAL A 43 11.24 2.45 -9.73
N LEU A 44 12.36 2.83 -9.12
CA LEU A 44 13.70 2.33 -9.43
C LEU A 44 14.11 1.13 -8.56
N ASP A 45 13.16 0.48 -7.89
CA ASP A 45 13.44 -0.69 -7.06
C ASP A 45 13.90 -1.89 -7.91
N THR A 46 15.17 -2.26 -7.76
CA THR A 46 15.77 -3.41 -8.44
C THR A 46 15.73 -4.70 -7.63
N THR A 47 15.29 -4.64 -6.37
CA THR A 47 15.19 -5.80 -5.47
C THR A 47 13.78 -6.38 -5.51
N VAL A 48 12.78 -5.51 -5.43
CA VAL A 48 11.36 -5.85 -5.49
C VAL A 48 10.74 -4.93 -6.55
N SER A 49 10.58 -5.41 -7.78
CA SER A 49 10.40 -4.50 -8.93
C SER A 49 9.06 -3.80 -9.00
N TYR A 50 9.06 -2.50 -9.23
CA TYR A 50 7.83 -1.71 -9.35
C TYR A 50 6.83 -2.21 -10.42
N ALA A 51 7.33 -2.59 -11.59
CA ALA A 51 6.55 -3.15 -12.70
C ALA A 51 6.76 -4.67 -12.84
N ASP A 52 5.98 -5.29 -13.73
CA ASP A 52 6.09 -6.72 -14.02
C ASP A 52 7.51 -7.14 -14.32
N ASN A 53 8.01 -8.00 -13.44
CA ASN A 53 9.33 -8.57 -13.50
C ASN A 53 9.28 -10.09 -13.43
N THR A 54 8.23 -10.74 -13.95
CA THR A 54 8.04 -12.20 -13.89
C THR A 54 9.32 -12.99 -14.20
N ALA A 55 10.12 -12.54 -15.18
CA ALA A 55 11.42 -13.12 -15.50
C ALA A 55 12.45 -13.05 -14.33
N MET A 56 12.54 -11.92 -13.64
CA MET A 56 13.42 -11.73 -12.47
C MET A 56 12.88 -12.43 -11.22
N THR A 57 11.55 -12.47 -11.02
CA THR A 57 10.94 -13.21 -9.90
C THR A 57 11.27 -14.71 -9.98
N VAL A 58 11.15 -15.30 -11.17
CA VAL A 58 11.52 -16.71 -11.42
C VAL A 58 12.98 -16.95 -11.07
N TYR A 59 13.86 -16.03 -11.49
CA TYR A 59 15.30 -16.18 -11.29
C TYR A 59 15.70 -16.17 -9.81
N TYR A 60 15.16 -15.24 -9.00
CA TYR A 60 15.53 -15.12 -7.59
C TYR A 60 14.76 -16.04 -6.65
N PHE A 61 13.48 -16.31 -6.93
CA PHE A 61 12.60 -17.03 -6.01
C PHE A 61 12.23 -18.44 -6.49
N GLN A 62 12.69 -18.85 -7.69
CA GLN A 62 12.55 -20.20 -8.27
C GLN A 62 11.10 -20.76 -8.30
N ASN A 63 10.09 -19.92 -8.10
CA ASN A 63 8.67 -20.25 -8.15
C ASN A 63 7.88 -18.98 -8.51
N THR A 64 6.83 -19.13 -9.32
CA THR A 64 5.98 -18.03 -9.78
C THR A 64 4.62 -17.97 -9.11
N VAL A 65 4.18 -19.02 -8.42
CA VAL A 65 2.86 -19.14 -7.80
C VAL A 65 2.80 -18.24 -6.56
N GLY A 66 1.73 -17.44 -6.41
CA GLY A 66 1.55 -16.56 -5.24
C GLY A 66 2.32 -15.24 -5.25
N PHE A 67 3.02 -14.91 -6.35
CA PHE A 67 3.74 -13.66 -6.46
C PHE A 67 2.96 -12.64 -7.27
N ASN A 68 2.58 -11.55 -6.62
CA ASN A 68 2.22 -10.30 -7.30
C ASN A 68 3.46 -9.81 -8.03
N LYS A 69 3.39 -9.82 -9.36
CA LYS A 69 4.52 -9.57 -10.26
C LYS A 69 4.77 -8.08 -10.36
N GLY A 70 5.05 -7.42 -9.25
CA GLY A 70 5.32 -5.98 -9.19
C GLY A 70 4.37 -5.21 -8.30
N ALA A 71 4.77 -3.99 -7.92
CA ALA A 71 3.97 -3.12 -7.05
C ALA A 71 2.62 -2.76 -7.70
N MET A 72 2.60 -2.55 -9.02
CA MET A 72 1.35 -2.33 -9.76
C MET A 72 0.43 -3.56 -9.71
N GLN A 73 0.97 -4.76 -9.87
CA GLN A 73 0.22 -6.01 -9.80
C GLN A 73 -0.23 -6.28 -8.36
N ASN A 74 0.56 -5.87 -7.37
CA ASN A 74 0.19 -5.98 -5.97
C ASN A 74 -0.98 -5.05 -5.63
N LEU A 75 -1.04 -3.85 -6.20
CA LEU A 75 -2.20 -2.96 -6.11
C LEU A 75 -3.47 -3.64 -6.64
N GLU A 76 -3.41 -4.20 -7.86
CA GLU A 76 -4.55 -4.89 -8.47
C GLU A 76 -5.00 -6.10 -7.64
N TYR A 77 -4.05 -6.89 -7.14
CA TYR A 77 -4.35 -8.05 -6.31
C TYR A 77 -5.07 -7.66 -5.00
N TRP A 78 -4.63 -6.59 -4.34
CA TRP A 78 -5.34 -6.08 -3.17
C TRP A 78 -6.72 -5.50 -3.51
N ALA A 79 -6.86 -4.91 -4.70
CA ALA A 79 -8.14 -4.45 -5.18
C ALA A 79 -9.13 -5.60 -5.36
N ASP A 80 -8.68 -6.71 -5.96
CA ASP A 80 -9.46 -7.94 -6.12
C ASP A 80 -9.85 -8.53 -4.75
N LEU A 81 -8.88 -8.64 -3.82
CA LEU A 81 -9.15 -9.14 -2.47
C LEU A 81 -10.21 -8.32 -1.74
N ASN A 82 -10.16 -6.99 -1.86
CA ASN A 82 -11.13 -6.11 -1.22
C ASN A 82 -12.42 -5.93 -2.02
N GLY A 83 -12.58 -6.61 -3.16
CA GLY A 83 -13.76 -6.52 -4.02
C GLY A 83 -13.99 -5.11 -4.54
N CYS A 84 -12.92 -4.44 -4.96
CA CYS A 84 -12.98 -3.10 -5.52
C CYS A 84 -13.65 -3.08 -6.90
N SER A 85 -14.36 -1.99 -7.20
CA SER A 85 -14.94 -1.71 -8.51
C SER A 85 -14.03 -0.75 -9.29
N GLY A 86 -14.15 -0.75 -10.62
CA GLY A 86 -13.34 0.08 -11.51
C GLY A 86 -12.51 -0.75 -12.49
N ALA A 87 -12.28 -0.20 -13.69
CA ALA A 87 -11.50 -0.88 -14.74
C ALA A 87 -9.99 -0.62 -14.65
N ALA A 88 -9.60 0.42 -13.91
CA ALA A 88 -8.22 0.85 -13.72
C ALA A 88 -8.11 1.72 -12.46
N PRO A 89 -6.93 1.82 -11.84
CA PRO A 89 -6.75 2.62 -10.64
C PRO A 89 -6.84 4.12 -10.95
N GLU A 90 -7.53 4.83 -10.08
CA GLU A 90 -7.69 6.28 -10.13
C GLU A 90 -6.39 6.98 -9.73
N VAL A 91 -6.14 8.16 -10.31
CA VAL A 91 -5.02 9.02 -9.93
C VAL A 91 -5.49 9.97 -8.82
N ILE A 92 -5.04 9.74 -7.59
CA ILE A 92 -5.47 10.46 -6.38
C ILE A 92 -4.59 11.69 -6.13
N THR A 93 -3.28 11.56 -6.37
CA THR A 93 -2.31 12.64 -6.18
C THR A 93 -1.19 12.50 -7.19
N VAL A 94 -0.70 13.63 -7.72
CA VAL A 94 0.48 13.68 -8.58
C VAL A 94 1.27 14.93 -8.24
N ASN A 95 2.58 14.79 -8.10
CA ASN A 95 3.52 15.89 -8.06
C ASN A 95 4.82 15.49 -8.78
N ALA A 96 5.89 16.27 -8.58
CA ALA A 96 7.17 16.02 -9.23
C ALA A 96 7.93 14.79 -8.70
N ASP A 97 7.67 14.40 -7.45
CA ASP A 97 8.45 13.37 -6.74
C ASP A 97 7.72 12.02 -6.67
N TYR A 98 6.38 12.05 -6.65
CA TYR A 98 5.55 10.88 -6.53
C TYR A 98 4.14 11.05 -7.10
N ASP A 99 3.48 9.92 -7.34
CA ASP A 99 2.02 9.84 -7.45
C ASP A 99 1.42 8.88 -6.42
N ILE A 100 0.12 9.02 -6.20
CA ILE A 100 -0.70 8.05 -5.46
C ILE A 100 -1.84 7.65 -6.39
N ARG A 101 -1.97 6.34 -6.62
CA ARG A 101 -3.06 5.75 -7.40
C ARG A 101 -3.77 4.69 -6.60
N GLY A 102 -5.02 4.39 -6.93
CA GLY A 102 -5.75 3.35 -6.20
C GLY A 102 -7.21 3.17 -6.58
N TYR A 103 -7.89 2.37 -5.78
CA TYR A 103 -9.32 2.10 -5.86
C TYR A 103 -10.00 2.56 -4.59
N SER A 104 -11.00 3.43 -4.72
CA SER A 104 -11.76 3.98 -3.60
C SER A 104 -13.12 3.32 -3.36
N ASP A 105 -13.64 2.59 -4.34
CA ASP A 105 -14.94 1.93 -4.25
C ASP A 105 -14.75 0.42 -4.03
N CYS A 106 -14.44 0.02 -2.80
CA CYS A 106 -14.30 -1.37 -2.39
C CYS A 106 -15.33 -1.79 -1.35
N THR A 107 -15.49 -3.09 -1.17
CA THR A 107 -16.44 -3.62 -0.18
C THR A 107 -16.11 -3.11 1.22
N SER A 108 -17.14 -2.88 2.04
CA SER A 108 -17.02 -2.29 3.39
C SER A 108 -16.35 -0.90 3.44
N ASN A 109 -16.40 -0.11 2.36
CA ASN A 109 -15.73 1.19 2.23
C ASN A 109 -14.21 1.10 2.46
N ALA A 110 -13.62 -0.06 2.17
CA ALA A 110 -12.16 -0.17 2.11
C ALA A 110 -11.62 0.63 0.92
N GLU A 111 -10.35 0.97 0.98
CA GLU A 111 -9.63 1.55 -0.16
C GLU A 111 -8.27 0.88 -0.29
N VAL A 112 -7.75 0.86 -1.51
CA VAL A 112 -6.46 0.25 -1.84
C VAL A 112 -5.65 1.26 -2.62
N ARG A 113 -4.43 1.56 -2.17
CA ARG A 113 -3.59 2.61 -2.76
C ARG A 113 -2.14 2.17 -2.99
N LEU A 114 -1.49 2.76 -3.97
CA LEU A 114 -0.07 2.66 -4.26
C LEU A 114 0.52 4.06 -4.41
N MET A 115 1.54 4.37 -3.62
CA MET A 115 2.38 5.55 -3.76
C MET A 115 3.65 5.19 -4.50
N SER A 116 3.86 5.80 -5.66
CA SER A 116 5.01 5.54 -6.52
C SER A 116 6.02 6.67 -6.37
N LEU A 117 7.16 6.39 -5.72
CA LEU A 117 8.26 7.34 -5.60
C LEU A 117 9.14 7.25 -6.84
N PHE A 118 9.12 8.27 -7.70
CA PHE A 118 9.70 8.19 -9.04
C PHE A 118 11.22 8.01 -9.05
N SER A 119 11.92 8.55 -8.05
CA SER A 119 13.39 8.48 -7.96
C SER A 119 13.90 7.55 -6.87
N SER A 120 13.03 6.86 -6.13
CA SER A 120 13.45 5.94 -5.05
C SER A 120 13.68 4.52 -5.55
N GLY A 121 14.61 3.81 -4.90
CA GLY A 121 14.83 2.37 -5.04
C GLY A 121 14.11 1.55 -3.96
N HIS A 122 14.73 0.46 -3.51
CA HIS A 122 14.12 -0.50 -2.57
C HIS A 122 13.83 0.03 -1.17
N ASN A 123 14.46 1.14 -0.78
CA ASN A 123 14.26 1.75 0.52
C ASN A 123 13.49 3.07 0.34
N PRO A 124 12.14 3.05 0.37
CA PRO A 124 11.33 4.23 0.13
C PRO A 124 11.26 5.15 1.36
N TYR A 125 11.97 4.85 2.46
CA TYR A 125 12.04 5.71 3.64
C TYR A 125 12.90 6.96 3.35
N LEU A 126 12.82 7.97 4.22
CA LEU A 126 13.55 9.23 4.09
C LEU A 126 15.06 9.02 3.83
N SER A 127 15.69 8.03 4.48
CA SER A 127 17.11 7.73 4.32
C SER A 127 17.48 7.11 2.97
N GLY A 128 16.51 6.52 2.25
CA GLY A 128 16.72 5.85 0.97
C GLY A 128 16.08 6.57 -0.22
N ASN A 129 15.41 7.69 0.03
CA ASN A 129 14.72 8.48 -0.98
C ASN A 129 15.51 9.74 -1.36
N PRO A 130 16.01 9.86 -2.61
CA PRO A 130 16.82 11.00 -3.03
C PRO A 130 16.05 12.33 -3.11
N THR A 131 14.72 12.32 -3.13
CA THR A 131 13.91 13.55 -3.18
C THR A 131 13.57 14.10 -1.80
N ASN A 132 13.99 13.43 -0.72
CA ASN A 132 13.60 13.73 0.66
C ASN A 132 12.07 13.72 0.90
N THR A 133 11.28 13.08 0.02
CA THR A 133 9.84 12.91 0.26
C THR A 133 9.63 12.07 1.52
N GLN A 134 8.86 12.60 2.47
CA GLN A 134 8.50 11.94 3.72
C GLN A 134 7.42 10.88 3.50
N SER A 135 7.78 9.79 2.82
CA SER A 135 6.86 8.69 2.48
C SER A 135 6.12 8.10 3.68
N THR A 136 6.77 7.98 4.84
CA THR A 136 6.12 7.52 6.08
C THR A 136 5.04 8.48 6.57
N ALA A 137 5.28 9.79 6.48
CA ALA A 137 4.27 10.80 6.83
C ALA A 137 3.13 10.78 5.81
N ASN A 138 3.44 10.71 4.52
CA ASN A 138 2.44 10.60 3.47
C ASN A 138 1.58 9.33 3.60
N LEU A 139 2.16 8.20 4.01
CA LEU A 139 1.42 6.97 4.29
C LEU A 139 0.47 7.14 5.49
N TRP A 140 0.85 7.92 6.50
CA TRP A 140 0.02 8.20 7.67
C TRP A 140 -1.11 9.18 7.34
N ASP A 141 -0.81 10.20 6.53
CA ASP A 141 -1.72 11.29 6.16
C ASP A 141 -2.65 10.95 5.00
N SER A 142 -2.25 10.00 4.13
CA SER A 142 -3.06 9.56 2.99
C SER A 142 -4.43 9.03 3.44
N GLY A 143 -4.56 8.60 4.70
CA GLY A 143 -5.86 8.38 5.32
C GLY A 143 -6.67 7.33 4.59
N VAL A 144 -6.05 6.18 4.24
CA VAL A 144 -6.82 5.00 3.87
C VAL A 144 -7.87 4.79 4.98
N PRO A 145 -9.17 4.83 4.68
CA PRO A 145 -10.20 4.99 5.69
C PRO A 145 -10.09 3.89 6.76
N VAL A 146 -9.81 4.31 8.00
CA VAL A 146 -9.94 3.44 9.17
C VAL A 146 -11.41 3.04 9.25
N ARG A 147 -11.71 1.74 9.28
CA ARG A 147 -13.05 1.19 9.51
C ARG A 147 -13.65 1.80 10.80
N SER A 148 -14.32 2.94 10.66
CA SER A 148 -15.03 3.62 11.74
C SER A 148 -16.24 4.28 11.11
N GLY A 149 -17.42 3.90 11.58
CA GLY A 149 -18.68 4.39 11.07
C GLY A 149 -18.69 5.92 10.96
N ASN A 150 -19.04 6.42 9.77
CA ASN A 150 -19.45 7.78 9.48
C ASN A 150 -18.53 8.94 9.87
N ASP A 151 -17.27 8.70 10.26
CA ASP A 151 -16.36 9.77 10.62
C ASP A 151 -15.09 9.70 9.77
N ARG A 152 -15.04 10.53 8.73
CA ARG A 152 -13.81 10.80 7.96
C ARG A 152 -12.84 11.61 8.84
N ARG A 153 -12.39 11.04 9.96
CA ARG A 153 -11.25 11.60 10.68
C ARG A 153 -10.00 11.27 9.88
N ARG A 154 -9.60 12.22 9.03
CA ARG A 154 -8.18 12.49 8.84
C ARG A 154 -7.58 12.54 10.24
N ILE A 155 -6.53 11.77 10.51
CA ILE A 155 -5.70 12.02 11.68
C ILE A 155 -5.18 13.45 11.46
N ALA A 156 -5.78 14.41 12.16
CA ALA A 156 -5.44 15.81 12.00
C ALA A 156 -3.96 15.96 12.36
N THR A 157 -3.16 16.39 11.40
CA THR A 157 -1.86 16.99 11.65
C THR A 157 -2.09 18.32 12.36
N SER A 158 -2.34 18.29 13.67
CA SER A 158 -2.32 19.50 14.49
C SER A 158 -0.86 19.84 14.79
N SER A 159 -0.36 20.87 14.13
CA SER A 159 0.94 21.51 14.34
C SER A 159 1.01 22.31 15.66
N THR A 160 0.57 21.74 16.78
CA THR A 160 0.69 22.35 18.12
C THR A 160 1.01 21.29 19.18
N PRO A 161 2.04 21.46 20.02
CA PRO A 161 2.41 20.50 21.04
C PRO A 161 1.65 20.77 22.33
N GLU A 162 0.45 20.25 22.48
CA GLU A 162 -0.19 20.13 23.79
C GLU A 162 -1.00 18.84 23.82
N PHE A 163 -0.59 17.86 24.62
CA PHE A 163 -1.40 17.41 25.75
C PHE A 163 -0.61 16.44 26.64
N VAL A 164 -0.39 16.93 27.86
CA VAL A 164 0.00 16.21 29.07
C VAL A 164 -1.08 15.20 29.42
N VAL A 165 -0.69 14.00 29.88
CA VAL A 165 -1.60 13.12 30.64
C VAL A 165 -1.00 12.92 32.03
N LYS A 166 -1.71 13.48 33.01
CA LYS A 166 -1.78 12.97 34.38
C LYS A 166 -2.59 11.69 34.39
#